data_AF-A0A941MH10-F1
#
_entry.id   AF-A0A941MH10-F1
#
_cell.length_a   1.000
_cell.length_b   1.000
_cell.length_c   1.000
_cell.angle_alpha   90.00
_cell.angle_beta   90.00
_cell.angle_gamma   90.00
#
_symmetry.space_group_name_H-M   'P 1'
#
loop_
_entity.id
_entity.type
_entity.pdbx_description
1 polymer ?
#
loop_
_entity_poly.entity_id
_entity_poly.type
_entity_poly.pdbx_seq_one_letter_code
_entity_poly.pdbx_strand_id
1 'polypeptide(L)' 'DLAFLDPPYGKGLGEKALAGLADGKWLTPGAICMLEERAGTDVSIPTAFELLDTRTYGDTDVRFLKLATAS' A
#
# COMPACT_ATOMS: atom_id res chain seq x y z
N ASP A 1 -5.98 -9.80 7.15
CA ASP A 1 -5.46 -8.94 8.24
C ASP A 1 -4.20 -8.17 7.88
N LEU A 2 -3.22 -8.76 7.18
CA LEU A 2 -1.97 -8.09 6.80
C LEU A 2 -1.55 -8.47 5.37
N ALA A 3 -1.01 -7.53 4.60
CA ALA A 3 -0.36 -7.78 3.31
C ALA A 3 0.99 -7.04 3.20
N PHE A 4 1.96 -7.70 2.57
CA PHE A 4 3.26 -7.11 2.24
C PHE A 4 3.36 -6.98 0.73
N LEU A 5 3.68 -5.77 0.26
CA LEU A 5 3.82 -5.42 -1.14
C LEU A 5 5.24 -4.92 -1.36
N ASP A 6 6.09 -5.78 -1.92
CA ASP A 6 7.44 -5.44 -2.37
C ASP A 6 7.56 -5.73 -3.88
N PRO A 7 6.91 -4.90 -4.73
CA PRO A 7 7.05 -5.03 -6.16
C PRO A 7 8.35 -4.38 -6.66
N PRO A 8 8.84 -4.75 -7.86
CA PRO A 8 9.96 -4.06 -8.46
C PRO A 8 9.71 -2.55 -8.61
N TYR A 9 10.65 -1.74 -8.11
CA TYR A 9 10.52 -0.28 -8.00
C TYR A 9 10.35 0.45 -9.33
N GLY A 10 9.68 1.60 -9.29
CA GLY A 10 9.56 2.53 -10.41
C GLY A 10 8.70 2.01 -11.57
N LYS A 11 7.86 1.01 -11.32
CA LYS A 11 6.98 0.40 -12.34
C LYS A 11 5.49 0.67 -12.13
N GLY A 12 5.13 1.45 -11.11
CA GLY A 12 3.74 1.71 -10.75
C GLY A 12 2.97 0.42 -10.38
N LEU A 13 3.69 -0.57 -9.82
CA LEU A 13 3.13 -1.88 -9.49
C LEU A 13 2.54 -1.90 -8.07
N GLY A 14 3.02 -1.03 -7.17
CA GLY A 14 2.46 -0.90 -5.83
C GLY A 14 1.01 -0.44 -5.84
N GLU A 15 0.71 0.57 -6.65
CA GLU A 15 -0.63 1.13 -6.85
C GLU A 15 -1.58 0.10 -7.44
N LYS A 16 -1.11 -0.65 -8.45
CA LYS A 16 -1.88 -1.74 -9.06
C LYS A 16 -2.16 -2.87 -8.06
N ALA A 17 -1.19 -3.21 -7.23
CA ALA A 17 -1.37 -4.22 -6.19
C ALA A 17 -2.39 -3.76 -5.14
N LEU A 18 -2.32 -2.51 -4.67
CA LEU A 18 -3.31 -1.93 -3.75
C LEU A 18 -4.71 -1.95 -4.38
N ALA A 19 -4.87 -1.50 -5.63
CA ALA A 19 -6.15 -1.53 -6.33
C ALA A 19 -6.71 -2.96 -6.45
N GLY A 20 -5.87 -3.92 -6.84
CA GLY A 20 -6.27 -5.33 -6.95
C GLY A 20 -6.67 -5.96 -5.61
N LEU A 21 -6.00 -5.58 -4.51
CA LEU A 21 -6.36 -6.04 -3.17
C LEU A 21 -7.73 -5.51 -2.73
N ALA A 22 -8.02 -4.23 -3.00
CA ALA A 22 -9.32 -3.63 -2.72
C ALA A 22 -10.44 -4.27 -3.55
N ASP A 23 -10.26 -4.37 -4.87
CA ASP A 23 -11.28 -4.88 -5.79
C ASP A 23 -11.53 -6.38 -5.59
N GLY A 24 -10.47 -7.14 -5.37
CA GLY A 24 -10.53 -8.59 -5.21
C GLY A 24 -11.04 -9.05 -3.84
N LYS A 25 -11.26 -8.13 -2.89
CA LYS A 25 -11.72 -8.43 -1.51
C LYS A 25 -10.87 -9.49 -0.80
N TRP A 26 -9.56 -9.49 -1.07
CA TRP A 26 -8.59 -10.41 -0.48
C TRP A 26 -8.31 -10.10 1.00
N LEU A 27 -8.60 -8.87 1.42
CA LEU A 27 -8.32 -8.38 2.75
C LEU A 27 -9.59 -8.18 3.55
N THR A 28 -9.48 -8.46 4.84
CA THR A 28 -10.49 -8.12 5.84
C THR A 28 -10.58 -6.60 6.02
N PRO A 29 -11.77 -6.03 6.31
CA PRO A 29 -11.89 -4.62 6.64
C PRO A 29 -10.96 -4.25 7.82
N GLY A 30 -10.26 -3.13 7.72
CA GLY A 30 -9.26 -2.72 8.72
C GLY A 30 -7.89 -3.40 8.59
N ALA A 31 -7.68 -4.27 7.60
CA ALA A 31 -6.38 -4.89 7.35
C ALA A 31 -5.29 -3.85 7.05
N ILE A 32 -4.05 -4.19 7.42
CA ILE A 32 -2.87 -3.37 7.14
C ILE A 32 -2.18 -3.86 5.86
N CYS A 33 -1.70 -2.94 5.04
CA CYS A 33 -0.80 -3.19 3.93
C CYS A 33 0.52 -2.45 4.19
N MET A 34 1.64 -3.12 3.99
CA MET A 34 2.96 -2.51 3.93
C MET A 34 3.41 -2.48 2.47
N LEU A 35 3.66 -1.30 1.92
CA LEU A 35 4.13 -1.12 0.54
C LEU A 35 5.54 -0.52 0.54
N GLU A 36 6.48 -1.23 -0.08
CA GLU A 36 7.81 -0.72 -0.40
C GLU A 36 7.83 -0.10 -1.79
N GLU A 37 8.49 1.05 -1.90
CA GLU A 37 8.81 1.69 -3.18
C GLU A 37 10.04 2.58 -2.98
N ARG A 38 10.68 2.99 -4.07
CA ARG A 38 11.79 3.94 -4.01
C ARG A 38 11.42 5.21 -3.25
N ALA A 39 12.34 5.68 -2.42
CA ALA A 39 12.20 6.91 -1.66
C ALA A 39 11.88 8.10 -2.57
N GLY A 40 10.85 8.87 -2.21
CA GLY A 40 10.40 10.03 -2.97
C GLY A 40 9.59 9.71 -4.23
N THR A 41 9.30 8.44 -4.53
CA THR A 41 8.29 8.10 -5.55
C THR A 41 6.92 8.58 -5.09
N ASP A 42 6.22 9.27 -5.98
CA ASP A 42 4.81 9.60 -5.77
C ASP A 42 3.97 8.34 -6.03
N VAL A 43 3.28 7.88 -4.99
CA VAL A 43 2.45 6.67 -5.03
C VAL A 43 1.01 7.10 -4.82
N SER A 44 0.19 6.96 -5.86
CA SER A 44 -1.25 7.26 -5.78
C SER A 44 -1.96 6.19 -4.95
N ILE A 45 -2.32 6.53 -3.72
CA ILE A 45 -3.03 5.63 -2.81
C ILE A 45 -4.51 5.55 -3.22
N PRO A 46 -5.07 4.35 -3.49
CA PRO A 46 -6.50 4.22 -3.78
C PRO A 46 -7.35 4.68 -2.58
N THR A 47 -8.52 5.28 -2.85
CA THR A 47 -9.42 5.82 -1.82
C THR A 47 -9.95 4.78 -0.82
N ALA A 48 -9.86 3.49 -1.16
CA ALA A 48 -10.16 2.39 -0.25
C ALA A 48 -9.16 2.28 0.91
N PHE A 49 -7.99 2.87 0.80
CA PHE A 49 -6.93 2.84 1.80
C PHE A 49 -6.70 4.20 2.45
N GLU A 50 -6.40 4.16 3.74
CA GLU A 50 -5.87 5.28 4.52
C GLU A 50 -4.36 5.08 4.69
N LEU A 51 -3.54 6.08 4.35
CA LEU A 51 -2.11 6.06 4.68
C LEU A 51 -1.94 6.38 6.18
N LEU A 52 -1.35 5.46 6.94
CA LEU A 52 -1.12 5.62 8.38
C LEU A 52 0.25 6.19 8.70
N ASP A 53 1.29 5.74 8.00
CA ASP A 53 2.68 6.08 8.28
C ASP A 53 3.54 5.86 7.02
N THR A 54 4.62 6.62 6.90
CA THR A 54 5.66 6.43 5.88
C THR A 54 7.01 6.54 6.55
N ARG A 55 7.86 5.52 6.35
CA ARG A 55 9.22 5.48 6.91
C ARG A 55 10.22 5.34 5.79
N THR A 56 11.28 6.15 5.83
CA THR A 56 12.36 6.09 4.84
C THR A 56 13.55 5.34 5.41
N TYR A 57 14.04 4.34 4.67
CA TYR A 57 15.24 3.56 4.96
C TYR A 57 16.15 3.58 3.74
N GLY A 58 17.18 4.45 3.77
CA GLY A 58 18.07 4.62 2.63
C GLY A 58 17.32 5.17 1.41
N ASP A 59 17.28 4.41 0.33
CA ASP A 59 16.60 4.74 -0.93
C ASP A 59 15.20 4.12 -1.05
N THR A 60 14.64 3.63 0.06
CA THR A 60 13.33 2.97 0.12
C THR A 60 12.39 3.71 1.07
N ASP A 61 11.16 3.97 0.62
CA ASP A 61 10.04 4.36 1.46
C ASP A 61 9.14 3.15 1.72
N VAL A 62 8.89 2.87 2.99
CA VAL A 62 7.93 1.86 3.46
C VAL A 62 6.67 2.59 3.92
N ARG A 63 5.55 2.35 3.25
CA ARG A 63 4.23 2.94 3.55
C ARG A 63 3.35 1.92 4.26
N PHE A 64 2.77 2.30 5.38
CA PHE A 64 1.77 1.51 6.10
C PHE A 64 0.38 2.06 5.79
N LEU A 65 -0.49 1.23 5.22
CA LEU A 65 -1.83 1.60 4.80
C LEU A 65 -2.86 0.74 5.50
N LYS A 66 -4.06 1.26 5.74
CA LYS A 66 -5.18 0.54 6.33
C LYS A 66 -6.35 0.51 5.36
N LEU A 67 -6.88 -0.68 5.08
CA LEU A 67 -8.11 -0.82 4.32
C LEU A 67 -9.28 -0.27 5.15
N ALA A 68 -10.08 0.61 4.56
CA ALA A 68 -11.24 1.19 5.24
C ALA A 68 -12.17 0.09 5.78
N THR A 69 -12.71 0.31 6.97
CA THR A 69 -13.81 -0.51 7.49
C THR A 69 -15.10 -0.10 6.80
N ALA A 70 -15.91 -1.05 6.33
CA ALA A 70 -17.26 -0.73 5.89
C ALA A 70 -18.06 -0.17 7.09
N SER A 71 -18.77 0.94 6.86
CA SER A 71 -19.68 1.57 7.84
C SER A 71 -20.94 0.75 8.07
#